data_AF-A0A7X2SY89-F1
#
_entry.id   AF-A0A7X2SY89-F1
#
_cell.length_a   1.000
_cell.length_b   1.000
_cell.length_c   1.000
_cell.angle_alpha   90.00
_cell.angle_beta   90.00
_cell.angle_gamma   90.00
#
_symmetry.space_group_name_H-M   'P 1'
#
loop_
_entity.id
_entity.type
_entity.pdbx_description
1 polymer ?
#
loop_
_entity_poly.entity_id
_entity_poly.type
_entity_poly.pdbx_seq_one_letter_code
_entity_poly.pdbx_strand_id
1 'polypeptide(L)'
;MSVLAAGSLKAVWPALMAYFPEPVETRFGHAGLLRERIEAGEPCDLFASASEEHPQKLLNAERALAVIPFTTNKLCITVRSDRLQAG
;
A
#
# COMPACT_ATOMS: atom_id res chain seq x y z
N MET A 1 14.24 7.80 -5.05
CA MET A 1 13.45 7.38 -3.87
C MET A 1 12.92 5.97 -4.11
N SER A 2 12.98 5.11 -3.10
CA SER A 2 12.49 3.72 -3.11
C SER A 2 11.18 3.59 -2.34
N VAL A 3 10.16 3.06 -3.00
CA VAL A 3 8.82 2.92 -2.42
C VAL A 3 8.38 1.47 -2.48
N LEU A 4 7.90 0.95 -1.34
CA LEU A 4 7.16 -0.30 -1.27
C LEU A 4 5.67 0.02 -1.11
N ALA A 5 4.86 -0.35 -2.11
CA ALA A 5 3.45 0.03 -2.15
C ALA A 5 2.51 -1.19 -2.26
N ALA A 6 1.38 -1.15 -1.57
CA ALA A 6 0.36 -2.18 -1.68
C ALA A 6 -0.18 -2.27 -3.12
N GLY A 7 -0.43 -3.50 -3.58
CA GLY A 7 -0.89 -3.76 -4.94
C GLY A 7 -2.20 -3.07 -5.33
N SER A 8 -3.07 -2.75 -4.36
CA SER A 8 -4.30 -1.99 -4.58
C SER A 8 -4.06 -0.57 -5.11
N LEU A 9 -2.85 -0.01 -4.93
CA LEU A 9 -2.49 1.34 -5.38
C LEU A 9 -2.02 1.39 -6.84
N LYS A 10 -1.77 0.25 -7.49
CA LYS A 10 -1.19 0.18 -8.85
C LYS A 10 -1.92 1.05 -9.89
N ALA A 11 -3.24 1.17 -9.78
CA ALA A 11 -4.04 1.92 -10.74
C ALA A 11 -3.88 3.44 -10.62
N VAL A 12 -3.57 3.96 -9.42
CA VAL A 12 -3.53 5.41 -9.15
C VAL A 12 -2.10 5.93 -8.90
N TRP A 13 -1.21 5.05 -8.44
CA TRP A 13 0.14 5.43 -8.03
C TRP A 13 0.98 6.07 -9.14
N PRO A 14 1.01 5.58 -10.39
CA PRO A 14 1.80 6.21 -11.45
C PRO A 14 1.38 7.67 -11.71
N ALA A 15 0.09 7.96 -11.65
CA ALA A 15 -0.42 9.33 -11.82
C ALA A 15 0.00 10.23 -10.65
N LEU A 16 -0.01 9.72 -9.41
CA LEU A 16 0.49 10.47 -8.26
C LEU A 16 1.99 10.76 -8.36
N MET A 17 2.79 9.76 -8.77
CA MET A 17 4.24 9.92 -8.88
C MET A 17 4.66 10.86 -10.02
N ALA A 18 3.83 11.03 -11.05
CA ALA A 18 4.09 12.00 -12.12
C ALA A 18 4.12 13.46 -11.64
N TYR A 19 3.50 13.76 -10.49
CA TYR A 19 3.56 15.08 -9.86
C TYR A 19 4.74 15.24 -8.90
N PHE A 20 5.45 14.16 -8.59
CA PHE A 20 6.62 14.20 -7.74
C PHE A 20 7.85 14.61 -8.57
N PRO A 21 8.65 15.59 -8.12
CA PRO A 21 9.71 16.17 -8.94
C PRO A 21 10.90 15.24 -9.17
N GLU A 22 11.07 14.22 -8.32
CA GLU A 22 12.21 13.31 -8.35
C GLU A 22 11.81 11.91 -8.82
N PRO A 23 12.73 11.14 -9.42
CA PRO A 23 12.47 9.75 -9.79
C PRO A 23 12.11 8.86 -8.58
N VAL A 24 11.00 8.14 -8.72
CA VAL A 24 10.51 7.18 -7.71
C VAL A 24 10.52 5.76 -8.27
N GLU A 25 11.35 4.89 -7.71
CA GLU A 25 11.30 3.45 -7.96
C GLU A 25 10.25 2.83 -7.03
N THR A 26 9.13 2.39 -7.58
CA THR A 26 8.07 1.76 -6.80
C THR A 26 8.01 0.26 -7.05
N ARG A 27 8.02 -0.54 -5.98
CA ARG A 27 7.80 -1.98 -6.01
C ARG A 27 6.47 -2.30 -5.36
N PHE A 28 5.59 -2.96 -6.10
CA PHE A 28 4.27 -3.33 -5.61
C PHE A 28 4.22 -4.74 -5.04
N GLY A 29 3.42 -4.95 -4.00
CA GLY A 29 3.25 -6.26 -3.38
C GLY A 29 2.08 -6.35 -2.41
N HIS A 30 1.93 -7.50 -1.76
CA HIS A 30 1.01 -7.66 -0.63
C HIS A 30 1.58 -6.92 0.59
N ALA A 31 0.78 -6.10 1.26
CA ALA A 31 1.27 -5.22 2.31
C ALA A 31 1.98 -5.98 3.45
N GLY A 32 1.47 -7.16 3.85
CA GLY A 32 2.13 -8.01 4.84
C GLY A 32 3.52 -8.48 4.42
N LEU A 33 3.70 -8.93 3.17
CA LEU A 33 4.99 -9.36 2.63
C LEU A 33 5.97 -8.18 2.47
N LEU A 34 5.47 -7.01 2.09
CA LEU A 34 6.31 -5.80 2.00
C LEU A 34 6.82 -5.38 3.38
N ARG A 35 5.96 -5.42 4.41
CA ARG A 35 6.37 -5.21 5.80
C ARG A 35 7.47 -6.20 6.22
N GLU A 36 7.30 -7.49 5.93
CA GLU A 36 8.30 -8.52 6.27
C GLU A 36 9.65 -8.26 5.60
N ARG A 37 9.65 -7.77 4.36
CA ARG A 37 10.87 -7.38 3.65
C ARG A 37 11.57 -6.19 4.32
N ILE A 38 10.81 -5.18 4.78
CA ILE A 38 11.36 -4.05 5.56
C ILE A 38 11.94 -4.55 6.90
N GLU A 39 11.24 -5.45 7.58
CA GLU A 39 11.72 -6.09 8.81
C GLU A 39 13.01 -6.90 8.58
N ALA A 40 13.13 -7.56 7.42
CA ALA A 40 14.33 -8.26 6.96
C ALA A 40 15.47 -7.33 6.50
N GLY A 41 15.26 -6.00 6.49
CA GLY A 41 16.29 -5.00 6.19
C GLY A 41 16.33 -4.53 4.74
N GLU A 42 15.29 -4.77 3.94
CA GLU A 42 15.20 -4.12 2.63
C GLU A 42 15.11 -2.59 2.78
N PRO A 43 15.98 -1.82 2.10
CA PRO A 43 15.89 -0.37 2.08
C PRO A 43 14.56 0.10 1.50
N CYS A 44 13.90 1.03 2.20
CA CYS A 44 12.62 1.58 1.80
C CYS A 44 12.47 2.99 2.37
N ASP A 45 12.32 4.00 1.51
CA ASP A 45 12.13 5.39 1.92
C ASP A 45 10.66 5.68 2.28
N LEU A 46 9.71 4.98 1.64
CA LEU A 46 8.28 5.09 1.92
C LEU A 46 7.56 3.75 1.76
N PHE A 47 6.82 3.37 2.79
CA PHE A 47 5.95 2.20 2.78
C PHE A 47 4.48 2.62 2.72
N ALA A 48 3.81 2.35 1.60
CA ALA A 48 2.39 2.62 1.41
C ALA A 48 1.56 1.35 1.56
N SER A 49 0.92 1.17 2.72
CA SER A 49 0.18 -0.05 3.08
C SER A 49 -1.32 0.02 2.74
N ALA A 50 -1.96 -1.14 2.56
CA ALA A 50 -3.41 -1.27 2.43
C ALA A 50 -4.14 -1.44 3.79
N SER A 51 -3.38 -1.54 4.88
CA SER A 51 -3.88 -1.63 6.26
C SER A 51 -2.98 -0.81 7.17
N GLU A 52 -3.56 -0.13 8.16
CA GLU A 52 -2.84 0.65 9.17
C GLU A 52 -2.00 -0.24 10.11
N GLU A 53 -2.39 -1.51 10.27
CA GLU A 53 -1.71 -2.46 11.17
C GLU A 53 -0.23 -2.67 10.78
N HIS A 54 0.07 -2.78 9.48
CA HIS A 54 1.42 -3.05 9.00
C HIS A 54 2.42 -1.91 9.28
N PRO A 55 2.15 -0.65 8.90
CA PRO A 55 3.05 0.46 9.21
C PRO A 55 3.09 0.73 10.73
N GLN A 56 2.01 0.50 11.48
CA GLN A 56 2.04 0.63 12.94
C GLN A 56 3.00 -0.38 13.59
N LYS A 57 3.07 -1.63 13.09
CA LYS A 57 4.07 -2.61 13.56
C LYS A 57 5.51 -2.12 13.33
N LEU A 58 5.78 -1.51 12.17
CA LEU A 58 7.10 -0.94 11.88
C LEU A 58 7.43 0.25 12.78
N LEU A 59 6.46 1.13 13.05
CA LEU A 59 6.63 2.25 13.97
C LEU A 59 6.92 1.77 15.40
N ASN A 60 6.16 0.78 15.89
CA ASN A 60 6.37 0.18 17.22
C ASN A 60 7.72 -0.54 17.34
N ALA A 61 8.28 -1.01 16.22
CA ALA A 61 9.60 -1.61 16.14
C ALA A 61 10.72 -0.59 15.88
N GLU A 62 10.42 0.72 15.96
CA GLU A 62 11.35 1.83 15.72
C GLU A 62 11.98 1.82 14.30
N ARG A 63 11.29 1.21 13.34
CA ARG A 63 11.71 1.12 11.92
C ARG A 63 11.03 2.12 11.01
N ALA A 64 10.07 2.89 11.52
CA ALA A 64 9.40 3.97 10.79
C ALA A 64 9.43 5.24 11.64
N LEU A 65 9.50 6.39 10.98
CA LEU A 65 9.50 7.69 11.66
C LEU A 65 8.10 8.17 12.03
N ALA A 66 7.10 7.84 11.19
CA ALA A 66 5.71 8.22 11.37
C ALA A 66 4.79 7.33 10.55
N VAL A 67 3.50 7.29 10.93
CA VAL A 67 2.41 6.65 10.18
C VAL A 67 1.32 7.68 9.95
N ILE A 68 0.90 7.86 8.70
CA ILE A 68 -0.10 8.86 8.31
C ILE A 68 -1.17 8.20 7.44
N PRO A 69 -2.44 8.16 7.88
CA PRO A 69 -3.55 7.76 7.03
C PRO A 69 -3.71 8.75 5.88
N PHE A 70 -3.76 8.25 4.63
CA PHE A 70 -3.88 9.10 3.43
C PHE A 70 -5.09 8.75 2.55
N THR A 71 -5.62 7.54 2.66
CA THR A 71 -6.80 7.08 1.90
C THR A 71 -7.53 5.99 2.68
N THR A 72 -8.80 5.77 2.34
CA THR A 72 -9.60 4.66 2.84
C THR A 72 -10.16 3.84 1.69
N ASN A 73 -10.60 2.61 1.97
CA ASN A 73 -11.38 1.80 1.05
C ASN A 73 -12.55 1.15 1.79
N LYS A 74 -13.46 0.55 1.02
CA LYS A 74 -14.57 -0.24 1.57
C LYS A 74 -14.54 -1.63 0.94
N LEU A 75 -14.65 -2.66 1.77
CA LEU A 75 -14.85 -4.01 1.28
C LEU A 75 -16.26 -4.13 0.72
N CYS A 76 -16.34 -4.54 -0.55
CA CYS A 76 -17.60 -4.72 -1.27
C CYS A 76 -17.62 -6.10 -1.92
N ILE A 77 -18.79 -6.70 -2.00
CA ILE A 77 -19.04 -7.87 -2.83
C ILE A 77 -19.53 -7.36 -4.19
N THR A 78 -18.92 -7.84 -5.26
CA THR A 78 -19.40 -7.61 -6.63
C THR A 78 -19.98 -8.90 -7.16
N VAL A 79 -21.15 -8.82 -7.78
CA VAL A 79 -21.85 -9.95 -8.39
C VAL A 79 -22.08 -9.61 -9.85
N ARG A 80 -21.89 -10.59 -10.73
CA ARG A 80 -22.23 -10.39 -12.14
C ARG A 80 -23.72 -10.15 -12.28
N SER A 81 -24.11 -9.22 -13.14
CA SER A 81 -25.51 -8.85 -13.35
C SER A 81 -26.39 -10.04 -13.77
N ASP A 82 -25.85 -10.99 -14.55
CA ASP A 82 -26.55 -12.22 -14.98
C ASP A 82 -26.77 -13.24 -13.85
N ARG A 83 -26.23 -12.99 -12.65
CA ARG A 83 -26.41 -13.84 -11.46
C ARG A 83 -27.33 -13.20 -10.41
N LEU A 84 -27.86 -12.01 -10.67
CA LEU A 84 -28.90 -11.41 -9.82
C LEU A 84 -30.22 -12.16 -10.06
N GLN A 85 -30.63 -12.99 -9.11
CA GLN A 85 -31.99 -13.52 -9.08
C GLN A 85 -32.88 -12.51 -8.36
N ALA A 86 -33.98 -12.10 -9.00
CA ALA A 86 -35.02 -11.35 -8.32
C ALA A 86 -35.66 -12.28 -7.27
N GLY A 87 -35.53 -11.91 -6.00
CA GLY A 87 -36.30 -12.50 -4.91
C GLY A 87 -37.72 -11.98 -4.88
#